data_AF-A0A140DVY0-F1
#
_entry.id   AF-A0A140DVY0-F1
#
_cell.length_a   1.000
_cell.length_b   1.000
_cell.length_c   1.000
_cell.angle_alpha   90.00
_cell.angle_beta   90.00
_cell.angle_gamma   90.00
#
_symmetry.space_group_name_H-M   'P 1'
#
loop_
_entity.id
_entity.type
_entity.pdbx_description
1 polymer ?
#
loop_
_entity_poly.entity_id
_entity_poly.type
_entity_poly.pdbx_seq_one_letter_code
_entity_poly.pdbx_strand_id
1 'polypeptide(L)'
;MRKGKLFSGKAWKRIVRILSCIVVFCTTYALILPAITQEAQAYCGSSEHKHTEQCYKEIESCGREEHQHGMDCYDADGNLTCTLEEHTHSDECYRELLECTEEEHTHSLECFSDPEADKETEEDWKKTLPDEEALKDKSDTEKVLMIAESQKGYKESERNYVVENETEKKGITRYGQWSYVKKTDTDFRESADTANSTKDFLRFLP
;
A
#
# COMPACT_ATOMS: atom_id res chain seq x y z
N MET A 1 23.54 -58.60 5.74
CA MET A 1 23.39 -57.84 4.48
C MET A 1 22.07 -58.20 3.82
N ARG A 2 21.02 -57.37 3.94
CA ARG A 2 19.71 -57.60 3.30
C ARG A 2 19.75 -57.00 1.89
N LYS A 3 19.65 -57.86 0.87
CA LYS A 3 19.61 -57.46 -0.55
C LYS A 3 18.29 -56.72 -0.81
N GLY A 4 18.38 -55.42 -1.10
CA GLY A 4 17.25 -54.59 -1.49
C GLY A 4 16.66 -55.07 -2.81
N LYS A 5 15.37 -55.41 -2.82
CA LYS A 5 14.63 -55.76 -4.03
C LYS A 5 14.61 -54.54 -4.96
N LEU A 6 15.15 -54.75 -6.17
CA LEU A 6 15.12 -53.82 -7.30
C LEU A 6 13.67 -53.39 -7.58
N PHE A 7 13.40 -52.09 -7.45
CA PHE A 7 12.13 -51.48 -7.82
C PHE A 7 11.83 -51.80 -9.29
N SER A 8 10.69 -52.45 -9.55
CA SER A 8 10.21 -52.70 -10.92
C SER A 8 10.13 -51.39 -11.71
N GLY A 9 10.65 -51.39 -12.95
CA GLY A 9 10.74 -50.18 -13.78
C GLY A 9 9.40 -49.47 -14.03
N LYS A 10 8.26 -50.17 -13.91
CA LYS A 10 6.92 -49.55 -13.97
C LYS A 10 6.56 -48.82 -12.67
N ALA A 11 6.95 -49.38 -11.52
CA ALA A 11 6.74 -48.76 -10.21
C ALA A 11 7.64 -47.54 -10.03
N TRP A 12 8.90 -47.61 -10.48
CA TRP A 12 9.82 -46.47 -10.46
C TRP A 12 9.29 -45.28 -11.27
N LYS A 13 8.82 -45.52 -12.51
CA LYS A 13 8.24 -44.46 -13.35
C LYS A 13 6.99 -43.83 -12.73
N ARG A 14 6.17 -44.61 -12.01
CA ARG A 14 5.00 -44.09 -11.28
C ARG A 14 5.42 -43.20 -10.11
N ILE A 15 6.41 -43.63 -9.32
CA ILE A 15 6.93 -42.85 -8.19
C ILE A 15 7.54 -41.53 -8.69
N VAL A 16 8.36 -41.56 -9.74
CA VAL A 16 8.99 -40.35 -10.31
C VAL A 16 7.93 -39.39 -10.85
N ARG A 17 6.86 -39.87 -11.50
CA ARG A 17 5.74 -39.02 -11.92
C ARG A 17 5.04 -38.35 -10.75
N ILE A 18 4.75 -39.09 -9.69
CA ILE A 18 4.08 -38.54 -8.49
C ILE A 18 4.98 -37.50 -7.83
N LEU A 19 6.26 -37.79 -7.63
CA LEU A 19 7.22 -36.82 -7.06
C LEU A 19 7.37 -35.57 -7.93
N SER A 20 7.39 -35.73 -9.26
CA SER A 20 7.42 -34.59 -10.19
C SER A 20 6.17 -33.72 -10.05
N CYS A 21 4.98 -34.30 -9.98
CA CYS A 21 3.75 -33.54 -9.74
C CYS A 21 3.79 -32.81 -8.38
N ILE A 22 4.21 -33.49 -7.31
CA ILE A 22 4.31 -32.89 -5.97
C ILE A 22 5.26 -31.70 -5.98
N VAL A 23 6.44 -31.82 -6.59
CA VAL A 23 7.40 -30.72 -6.67
C VAL A 23 6.80 -29.52 -7.40
N VAL A 24 6.13 -29.73 -8.53
CA VAL A 24 5.46 -28.65 -9.27
C VAL A 24 4.42 -27.95 -8.38
N PHE A 25 3.53 -28.70 -7.74
CA PHE A 25 2.55 -28.12 -6.83
C PHE A 25 3.21 -27.35 -5.68
N CYS A 26 4.19 -27.94 -4.99
CA CYS A 26 4.91 -27.26 -3.90
C CYS A 26 5.58 -25.96 -4.38
N THR A 27 6.22 -25.96 -5.55
CA THR A 27 6.83 -24.75 -6.11
C THR A 27 5.79 -23.70 -6.48
N THR A 28 4.65 -24.09 -7.07
CA THR A 28 3.57 -23.17 -7.41
C THR A 28 2.97 -22.56 -6.14
N TYR A 29 2.69 -23.36 -5.11
CA TYR A 29 2.20 -22.84 -3.82
C TYR A 29 3.21 -21.90 -3.14
N ALA A 30 4.51 -22.23 -3.17
CA ALA A 30 5.56 -21.38 -2.62
C ALA A 30 5.65 -20.01 -3.33
N LEU A 31 5.29 -19.94 -4.61
CA LEU A 31 5.28 -18.68 -5.37
C LEU A 31 3.95 -17.93 -5.30
N ILE A 32 2.82 -18.61 -5.08
CA ILE A 32 1.50 -17.96 -4.93
C ILE A 32 1.32 -17.35 -3.54
N LEU A 33 1.83 -17.99 -2.48
CA LEU A 33 1.66 -17.50 -1.11
C LEU A 33 2.16 -16.06 -0.89
N PRO A 34 3.36 -15.65 -1.37
CA PRO A 34 3.80 -14.26 -1.26
C PRO A 34 2.88 -13.28 -1.98
N ALA A 35 2.34 -13.66 -3.14
CA ALA A 35 1.55 -12.78 -3.98
C ALA A 35 0.18 -12.46 -3.36
N ILE A 36 -0.44 -13.40 -2.64
CA ILE A 36 -1.72 -13.17 -1.94
C ILE A 36 -1.56 -12.50 -0.57
N THR A 37 -0.37 -12.56 0.04
CA THR A 37 -0.11 -11.92 1.35
C THR A 37 0.52 -10.53 1.22
N GLN A 38 0.84 -10.07 0.02
CA GLN A 38 1.49 -8.78 -0.23
C GLN A 38 0.47 -7.69 -0.62
N GLU A 39 -0.74 -7.74 -0.06
CA GLU A 39 -1.58 -6.54 0.01
C GLU A 39 -1.05 -5.70 1.18
N ALA A 40 -0.03 -4.89 0.90
CA ALA A 40 0.47 -3.93 1.88
C ALA A 40 -0.69 -3.01 2.28
N GLN A 41 -1.04 -3.00 3.57
CA GLN A 41 -2.10 -2.11 4.07
C GLN A 41 -1.67 -0.66 3.84
N ALA A 42 -2.50 0.11 3.15
CA ALA A 42 -2.34 1.54 3.05
C ALA A 42 -3.00 2.23 4.25
N TYR A 43 -2.27 3.15 4.85
CA TYR A 43 -2.66 4.06 5.91
C TYR A 43 -2.95 5.44 5.32
N CYS A 44 -3.80 5.48 4.31
CA CYS A 44 -4.33 6.71 3.72
C CYS A 44 -5.82 6.86 4.05
N GLY A 45 -6.32 8.09 4.13
CA GLY A 45 -7.73 8.37 4.45
C GLY A 45 -8.72 8.05 3.33
N SER A 46 -8.23 7.67 2.14
CA SER A 46 -9.05 7.32 0.99
C SER A 46 -9.58 5.90 1.11
N SER A 47 -10.86 5.71 0.83
CA SER A 47 -11.49 4.39 0.87
C SER A 47 -11.23 3.60 -0.41
N GLU A 48 -10.76 2.35 -0.27
CA GLU A 48 -10.75 1.42 -1.39
C GLU A 48 -12.19 1.04 -1.72
N HIS A 49 -12.64 1.38 -2.92
CA HIS A 49 -13.91 0.91 -3.45
C HIS A 49 -13.72 0.38 -4.87
N LYS A 50 -14.62 -0.51 -5.28
CA LYS A 50 -14.64 -1.03 -6.65
C LYS A 50 -15.86 -0.45 -7.34
N HIS A 51 -15.70 0.01 -8.58
CA HIS A 51 -16.84 0.43 -9.36
C HIS A 51 -17.77 -0.75 -9.56
N THR A 52 -19.01 -0.55 -9.13
CA THR A 52 -20.11 -1.48 -9.38
C THR A 52 -20.96 -0.92 -10.51
N GLU A 53 -21.89 -1.71 -11.03
CA GLU A 53 -22.85 -1.28 -12.07
C GLU A 53 -23.56 0.04 -11.70
N GLN A 54 -23.72 0.36 -10.41
CA GLN A 54 -24.33 1.62 -9.95
C GLN A 54 -23.50 2.86 -10.28
N CYS A 55 -22.20 2.69 -10.52
CA CYS A 55 -21.28 3.76 -10.91
C CYS A 55 -21.30 4.02 -12.42
N TYR A 56 -21.94 3.15 -13.21
CA TYR A 56 -22.00 3.28 -14.65
C TYR A 56 -23.40 3.73 -15.08
N LYS A 57 -23.43 4.77 -15.90
CA LYS A 57 -24.65 5.28 -16.50
C LYS A 57 -24.57 5.11 -18.01
N GLU A 58 -25.62 4.54 -18.58
CA GLU A 58 -25.76 4.45 -20.02
C GLU A 58 -26.04 5.85 -20.60
N ILE A 59 -25.24 6.25 -21.57
CA ILE A 59 -25.42 7.49 -22.30
C ILE A 59 -25.46 7.21 -23.81
N GLU A 60 -26.32 7.97 -24.49
CA GLU A 60 -26.35 7.97 -25.95
C GLU A 60 -25.08 8.63 -26.48
N SER A 61 -24.31 7.86 -27.24
CA SER A 61 -23.07 8.30 -27.89
C SER A 61 -23.25 8.59 -29.38
N CYS A 62 -24.40 8.21 -29.94
CA CYS A 62 -24.77 8.49 -31.32
C CYS A 62 -25.07 10.00 -31.49
N GLY A 63 -24.43 10.63 -32.48
CA GLY A 63 -24.67 12.03 -32.85
C GLY A 63 -25.80 12.25 -33.86
N ARG A 64 -26.60 11.21 -34.17
CA ARG A 64 -27.73 11.27 -35.10
C ARG A 64 -29.04 11.08 -34.34
N GLU A 65 -30.03 11.90 -34.68
CA GLU A 65 -31.38 11.76 -34.14
C GLU A 65 -32.06 10.51 -34.71
N GLU A 66 -32.81 9.81 -33.87
CA GLU A 66 -33.65 8.70 -34.32
C GLU A 66 -34.79 9.24 -35.20
N HIS A 67 -34.95 8.63 -36.38
CA HIS A 67 -35.92 9.06 -37.37
C HIS A 67 -36.36 7.88 -38.25
N GLN A 68 -37.67 7.78 -38.53
CA GLN A 68 -38.25 6.84 -39.48
C GLN A 68 -39.29 7.56 -40.34
N HIS A 69 -39.39 7.19 -41.61
CA HIS A 69 -40.35 7.82 -42.53
C HIS A 69 -41.77 7.30 -42.29
N GLY A 70 -42.64 8.22 -41.87
CA GLY A 70 -44.08 8.01 -41.79
C GLY A 70 -44.80 8.36 -43.10
N MET A 71 -46.12 8.12 -43.15
CA MET A 71 -46.94 8.48 -44.33
C MET A 71 -46.93 9.99 -44.64
N ASP A 72 -46.70 10.80 -43.62
CA ASP A 72 -46.57 12.25 -43.69
C ASP A 72 -45.27 12.72 -44.35
N CYS A 73 -44.28 11.84 -44.49
CA CYS A 73 -43.02 12.13 -45.17
C CYS A 73 -43.13 12.02 -46.70
N TYR A 74 -44.26 11.54 -47.22
CA TYR A 74 -44.50 11.33 -48.65
C TYR A 74 -45.55 12.30 -49.18
N ASP A 75 -45.33 12.83 -50.39
CA ASP A 75 -46.33 13.63 -51.08
C ASP A 75 -47.47 12.78 -51.67
N ALA A 76 -48.47 13.43 -52.27
CA ALA A 76 -49.62 12.76 -52.88
C ALA A 76 -49.25 11.84 -54.07
N ASP A 77 -48.05 12.03 -54.63
CA ASP A 77 -47.51 11.25 -55.75
C ASP A 77 -46.56 10.13 -55.27
N GLY A 78 -46.31 10.02 -53.95
CA GLY A 78 -45.49 9.00 -53.32
C GLY A 78 -43.99 9.31 -53.26
N ASN A 79 -43.57 10.55 -53.51
CA ASN A 79 -42.17 10.96 -53.40
C ASN A 79 -41.84 11.35 -51.95
N LEU A 80 -40.65 10.96 -51.50
CA LEU A 80 -40.14 11.35 -50.19
C LEU A 80 -39.81 12.85 -50.18
N THR A 81 -40.45 13.58 -49.26
CA THR A 81 -40.25 15.02 -49.05
C THR A 81 -39.42 15.33 -47.80
N CYS A 82 -39.25 14.34 -46.91
CA CYS A 82 -38.44 14.48 -45.71
C CYS A 82 -36.94 14.59 -46.05
N THR A 83 -36.26 15.56 -45.44
CA THR A 83 -34.81 15.78 -45.61
C THR A 83 -33.96 15.10 -44.55
N LEU A 84 -34.57 14.46 -43.56
CA LEU A 84 -33.88 13.73 -42.48
C LEU A 84 -33.60 12.29 -42.92
N GLU A 85 -32.40 11.81 -42.60
CA GLU A 85 -32.02 10.42 -42.85
C GLU A 85 -32.70 9.49 -41.83
N GLU A 86 -33.15 8.31 -42.28
CA GLU A 86 -33.66 7.29 -41.39
C GLU A 86 -32.54 6.72 -40.52
N HIS A 87 -32.80 6.64 -39.22
CA HIS A 87 -31.85 6.16 -38.23
C HIS A 87 -32.58 5.60 -37.02
N THR A 88 -32.12 4.48 -36.49
CA THR A 88 -32.61 3.89 -35.25
C THR A 88 -31.45 3.56 -34.36
N HIS A 89 -31.60 3.77 -33.05
CA HIS A 89 -30.55 3.42 -32.11
C HIS A 89 -30.46 1.90 -31.98
N SER A 90 -29.23 1.39 -32.09
CA SER A 90 -28.85 0.03 -31.73
C SER A 90 -28.04 0.06 -30.43
N ASP A 91 -27.78 -1.09 -29.83
CA ASP A 91 -26.94 -1.18 -28.62
C ASP A 91 -25.56 -0.52 -28.82
N GLU A 92 -25.04 -0.47 -30.05
CA GLU A 92 -23.78 0.21 -30.40
C GLU A 92 -23.85 1.75 -30.26
N CYS A 93 -25.05 2.31 -30.19
CA CYS A 93 -25.28 3.75 -30.02
C CYS A 93 -25.16 4.17 -28.55
N TYR A 94 -25.18 3.23 -27.61
CA TYR A 94 -25.07 3.47 -26.19
C TYR A 94 -23.68 3.12 -25.69
N ARG A 95 -23.17 3.91 -24.73
CA ARG A 95 -21.94 3.59 -24.01
C ARG A 95 -22.11 3.87 -22.53
N GLU A 96 -21.37 3.13 -21.73
CA GLU A 96 -21.31 3.39 -20.30
C GLU A 96 -20.37 4.57 -20.02
N LEU A 97 -20.86 5.52 -19.24
CA LEU A 97 -20.07 6.58 -18.64
C LEU A 97 -19.93 6.27 -17.15
N LEU A 98 -18.70 6.21 -16.68
CA LEU A 98 -18.42 6.10 -15.25
C LEU A 98 -18.69 7.45 -14.57
N GLU A 99 -19.70 7.48 -13.70
CA GLU A 99 -20.04 8.59 -12.80
C GLU A 99 -19.90 8.10 -11.35
N CYS A 100 -18.69 8.16 -10.82
CA CYS A 100 -18.42 7.90 -9.39
C CYS A 100 -18.29 9.22 -8.64
N THR A 101 -18.94 9.33 -7.48
CA THR A 101 -18.84 10.50 -6.58
C THR A 101 -17.67 10.40 -5.60
N GLU A 102 -17.11 9.20 -5.46
CA GLU A 102 -15.96 8.94 -4.60
C GLU A 102 -14.66 9.39 -5.29
N GLU A 103 -13.67 9.78 -4.49
CA GLU A 103 -12.37 10.22 -5.00
C GLU A 103 -11.59 9.06 -5.63
N GLU A 104 -11.16 9.22 -6.88
CA GLU A 104 -10.21 8.31 -7.51
C GLU A 104 -8.82 8.56 -6.93
N HIS A 105 -8.30 7.59 -6.19
CA HIS A 105 -6.99 7.65 -5.56
C HIS A 105 -6.15 6.41 -5.90
N THR A 106 -4.88 6.64 -6.23
CA THR A 106 -3.90 5.57 -6.41
C THR A 106 -2.84 5.66 -5.31
N HIS A 107 -2.53 4.54 -4.67
CA HIS A 107 -1.62 4.54 -3.53
C HIS A 107 -0.21 4.97 -3.94
N SER A 108 0.26 6.05 -3.31
CA SER A 108 1.67 6.46 -3.34
C SER A 108 2.48 5.68 -2.30
N LEU A 109 3.82 5.76 -2.39
CA LEU A 109 4.70 5.16 -1.38
C LEU A 109 4.45 5.67 0.05
N GLU A 110 3.97 6.89 0.20
CA GLU A 110 3.64 7.50 1.49
C GLU A 110 2.44 6.82 2.13
N CYS A 111 1.47 6.39 1.32
CA CYS A 111 0.27 5.72 1.80
C CYS A 111 0.59 4.40 2.51
N PHE A 112 1.71 3.75 2.21
CA PHE A 112 2.12 2.50 2.87
C PHE A 112 2.96 2.72 4.14
N SER A 113 3.22 3.98 4.52
CA SER A 113 3.87 4.30 5.79
C SER A 113 2.83 4.28 6.91
N ASP A 114 3.08 3.46 7.92
CA ASP A 114 2.26 3.37 9.14
C ASP A 114 2.83 4.34 10.19
N PRO A 115 2.16 5.47 10.46
CA PRO A 115 2.67 6.45 11.41
C PRO A 115 2.75 5.90 12.84
N GLU A 116 1.98 4.87 13.18
CA GLU A 116 1.94 4.27 14.52
C GLU A 116 2.86 3.05 14.67
N ALA A 117 3.41 2.53 13.57
CA ALA A 117 4.33 1.40 13.65
C ALA A 117 5.63 1.78 14.37
N ASP A 118 6.13 0.80 15.15
CA ASP A 118 7.42 0.83 15.83
C ASP A 118 7.65 2.04 16.75
N LYS A 119 6.56 2.70 17.17
CA LYS A 119 6.60 3.76 18.16
C LYS A 119 6.80 3.18 19.55
N GLU A 120 7.74 3.74 20.28
CA GLU A 120 8.01 3.38 21.68
C GLU A 120 7.39 4.37 22.66
N THR A 121 6.94 3.84 23.80
CA THR A 121 6.50 4.64 24.95
C THR A 121 7.68 5.01 25.86
N GLU A 122 7.45 5.95 26.78
CA GLU A 122 8.47 6.31 27.78
C GLU A 122 8.86 5.10 28.66
N GLU A 123 7.88 4.26 28.98
CA GLU A 123 8.07 3.03 29.75
C GLU A 123 8.91 2.01 28.98
N ASP A 124 8.67 1.85 27.68
CA ASP A 124 9.45 0.94 26.83
C ASP A 124 10.89 1.42 26.68
N TRP A 125 11.09 2.74 26.57
CA TRP A 125 12.41 3.32 26.57
C TRP A 125 13.15 3.09 27.90
N LYS A 126 12.50 3.34 29.05
CA LYS A 126 13.10 3.14 30.37
C LYS A 126 13.57 1.71 30.60
N LYS A 127 12.86 0.70 30.08
CA LYS A 127 13.28 -0.72 30.14
C LYS A 127 14.61 -1.00 29.41
N THR A 128 15.00 -0.15 28.47
CA THR A 128 16.29 -0.32 27.76
C THR A 128 17.47 0.25 28.52
N LEU A 129 17.23 1.12 29.51
CA LEU A 129 18.30 1.71 30.30
C LEU A 129 18.79 0.71 31.37
N PRO A 130 20.07 0.80 31.77
CA PRO A 130 20.58 0.01 32.90
C PRO A 130 19.80 0.34 34.17
N ASP A 131 19.47 -0.67 34.98
CA ASP A 131 18.79 -0.50 36.26
C ASP A 131 19.52 0.51 37.16
N GLU A 132 18.78 1.37 37.85
CA GLU A 132 19.36 2.37 38.76
C GLU A 132 20.30 1.74 39.80
N GLU A 133 19.98 0.53 40.27
CA GLU A 133 20.81 -0.22 41.22
C GLU A 133 22.16 -0.63 40.62
N ALA A 134 22.19 -0.96 39.32
CA ALA A 134 23.43 -1.28 38.61
C ALA A 134 24.34 -0.06 38.41
N LEU A 135 23.79 1.15 38.52
CA LEU A 135 24.49 2.42 38.32
C LEU A 135 25.00 3.04 39.63
N LYS A 136 24.44 2.71 40.80
CA LYS A 136 24.75 3.36 42.09
C LYS A 136 26.23 3.31 42.49
N ASP A 137 26.89 2.18 42.26
CA ASP A 137 28.28 1.96 42.67
C ASP A 137 29.31 2.21 41.54
N LYS A 138 28.87 2.80 40.42
CA LYS A 138 29.70 3.06 39.25
C LYS A 138 30.26 4.48 39.24
N SER A 139 31.46 4.62 38.68
CA SER A 139 32.00 5.95 38.36
C SER A 139 31.14 6.63 37.29
N ASP A 140 31.11 7.95 37.26
CA ASP A 140 30.30 8.68 36.29
C ASP A 140 30.69 8.34 34.84
N THR A 141 31.98 8.08 34.60
CA THR A 141 32.48 7.59 33.30
C THR A 141 31.89 6.23 32.93
N GLU A 142 31.83 5.28 33.88
CA GLU A 142 31.21 3.97 33.64
C GLU A 142 29.70 4.07 33.42
N LYS A 143 29.00 4.93 34.16
CA LYS A 143 27.56 5.17 33.96
C LYS A 143 27.28 5.66 32.54
N VAL A 144 28.05 6.64 32.06
CA VAL A 144 27.94 7.17 30.70
C VAL A 144 28.20 6.09 29.66
N LEU A 145 29.21 5.22 29.87
CA LEU A 145 29.49 4.11 28.96
C LEU A 145 28.36 3.09 28.92
N MET A 146 27.81 2.71 30.08
CA MET A 146 26.70 1.74 30.16
C MET A 146 25.43 2.27 29.49
N ILE A 147 25.10 3.55 29.71
CA ILE A 147 23.97 4.20 29.02
C ILE A 147 24.25 4.24 27.52
N ALA A 148 25.45 4.67 27.09
CA ALA A 148 25.80 4.72 25.68
C ALA A 148 25.74 3.33 25.00
N GLU A 149 26.12 2.27 25.71
CA GLU A 149 26.01 0.89 25.22
C GLU A 149 24.56 0.44 25.07
N SER A 150 23.69 0.77 26.02
CA SER A 150 22.25 0.47 25.94
C SER A 150 21.56 1.08 24.73
N GLN A 151 22.12 2.17 24.20
CA GLN A 151 21.59 2.89 23.05
C GLN A 151 22.23 2.46 21.72
N LYS A 152 23.12 1.45 21.70
CA LYS A 152 23.70 0.91 20.46
C LYS A 152 22.77 -0.11 19.81
N GLY A 153 22.77 -0.15 18.49
CA GLY A 153 22.13 -1.22 17.71
C GLY A 153 20.66 -1.01 17.34
N TYR A 154 20.10 0.19 17.57
CA TYR A 154 18.79 0.52 17.02
C TYR A 154 18.84 0.55 15.49
N LYS A 155 17.75 0.12 14.87
CA LYS A 155 17.54 0.18 13.42
C LYS A 155 16.39 1.12 13.12
N GLU A 156 16.40 1.70 11.93
CA GLU A 156 15.26 2.45 11.43
C GLU A 156 14.06 1.53 11.22
N SER A 157 12.85 2.06 11.38
CA SER A 157 11.63 1.30 11.11
C SER A 157 11.46 1.09 9.61
N GLU A 158 11.07 -0.14 9.22
CA GLU A 158 10.73 -0.47 7.84
C GLU A 158 9.27 -0.11 7.49
N ARG A 159 8.45 0.17 8.50
CA ARG A 159 7.00 0.42 8.36
C ARG A 159 6.61 1.87 8.60
N ASN A 160 7.30 2.54 9.51
CA ASN A 160 7.12 3.94 9.81
C ASN A 160 8.27 4.71 9.18
N TYR A 161 8.02 5.34 8.04
CA TYR A 161 9.05 6.02 7.26
C TYR A 161 8.52 7.30 6.63
N VAL A 162 9.45 8.17 6.24
CA VAL A 162 9.16 9.36 5.44
C VAL A 162 9.73 9.14 4.05
N VAL A 163 8.98 9.54 3.03
CA VAL A 163 9.40 9.50 1.63
C VAL A 163 10.08 10.82 1.31
N GLU A 164 11.36 10.79 0.90
CA GLU A 164 12.10 12.00 0.54
C GLU A 164 11.96 12.33 -0.96
N ASN A 165 11.85 11.28 -1.77
CA ASN A 165 11.64 11.34 -3.22
C ASN A 165 10.88 10.08 -3.66
N GLU A 166 10.46 9.99 -4.92
CA GLU A 166 9.58 8.90 -5.42
C GLU A 166 10.09 7.47 -5.20
N THR A 167 11.36 7.25 -4.81
CA THR A 167 11.95 5.92 -4.62
C THR A 167 12.64 5.71 -3.28
N GLU A 168 13.07 6.77 -2.58
CA GLU A 168 13.82 6.71 -1.34
C GLU A 168 12.91 6.90 -0.12
N LYS A 169 12.92 5.88 0.74
CA LYS A 169 12.23 5.85 2.03
C LYS A 169 13.27 5.92 3.14
N LYS A 170 13.03 6.77 4.14
CA LYS A 170 13.87 6.86 5.35
C LYS A 170 13.05 6.44 6.55
N GLY A 171 13.44 5.34 7.18
CA GLY A 171 12.75 4.82 8.35
C GLY A 171 12.88 5.77 9.53
N ILE A 172 11.80 5.93 10.30
CA ILE A 172 11.86 6.67 11.55
C ILE A 172 12.64 5.83 12.56
N THR A 173 13.64 6.45 13.19
CA THR A 173 14.38 5.86 14.30
C THR A 173 13.71 6.24 15.62
N ARG A 174 14.04 5.52 16.70
CA ARG A 174 13.67 5.87 18.10
C ARG A 174 13.79 7.38 18.36
N TYR A 175 14.89 8.01 17.96
CA TYR A 175 15.13 9.44 18.17
C TYR A 175 14.34 10.33 17.20
N GLY A 176 14.07 9.83 16.00
CA GLY A 176 13.21 10.50 15.02
C GLY A 176 11.79 10.66 15.54
N GLN A 177 11.21 9.61 16.15
CA GLN A 177 9.85 9.62 16.70
C GLN A 177 9.63 10.81 17.64
N TRP A 178 10.56 11.07 18.56
CA TRP A 178 10.45 12.15 19.56
C TRP A 178 10.60 13.56 18.97
N SER A 179 11.16 13.68 17.76
CA SER A 179 11.27 14.96 17.05
C SER A 179 9.97 15.33 16.32
N TYR A 180 9.19 14.33 15.86
CA TYR A 180 7.93 14.55 15.15
C TYR A 180 6.74 14.80 16.08
N VAL A 181 6.71 14.17 17.27
CA VAL A 181 5.64 14.36 18.27
C VAL A 181 5.50 15.82 18.72
N LYS A 182 6.58 16.62 18.68
CA LYS A 182 6.51 18.05 19.01
C LYS A 182 5.76 18.91 17.98
N LYS A 183 5.54 18.45 16.75
CA LYS A 183 4.82 19.22 15.72
C LYS A 183 3.30 19.18 15.87
N THR A 184 2.75 18.19 16.56
CA THR A 184 1.29 17.99 16.67
C THR A 184 0.65 18.73 17.84
N ASP A 185 1.44 19.21 18.81
CA ASP A 185 0.92 19.74 20.08
C ASP A 185 0.97 21.26 20.25
N THR A 186 1.55 22.04 19.33
CA THR A 186 1.49 23.50 19.45
C THR A 186 1.46 24.19 18.09
N ASP A 187 0.32 24.82 17.84
CA ASP A 187 0.17 26.06 17.12
C ASP A 187 1.35 27.03 17.36
N PHE A 188 1.64 27.83 16.32
CA PHE A 188 2.55 28.97 16.25
C PHE A 188 3.84 28.84 15.43
N ARG A 189 3.91 29.75 14.45
CA ARG A 189 4.87 29.95 13.37
C ARG A 189 6.32 30.12 13.82
N GLU A 190 7.21 29.90 12.84
CA GLU A 190 8.64 30.22 12.80
C GLU A 190 9.55 29.35 13.67
N SER A 191 10.22 28.36 13.05
CA SER A 191 11.64 28.02 13.28
C SER A 191 12.09 26.81 12.42
N ALA A 192 11.82 26.83 11.11
CA ALA A 192 12.33 25.80 10.21
C ALA A 192 13.86 25.89 9.96
N ASP A 193 14.54 26.92 10.49
CA ASP A 193 15.94 27.20 10.13
C ASP A 193 16.97 26.94 11.25
N THR A 194 16.60 26.30 12.36
CA THR A 194 17.57 26.08 13.47
C THR A 194 17.54 24.68 14.08
N ALA A 195 17.68 23.64 13.25
CA ALA A 195 18.06 22.30 13.73
C ALA A 195 19.48 21.90 13.28
N ASN A 196 20.39 22.87 13.17
CA ASN A 196 21.82 22.63 12.98
C ASN A 196 22.67 23.15 14.16
N SER A 197 22.17 23.02 15.38
CA SER A 197 22.97 23.30 16.57
C SER A 197 22.81 22.20 17.60
N THR A 198 23.94 21.55 17.87
CA THR A 198 24.26 20.56 18.91
C THR A 198 23.92 20.97 20.35
N LYS A 199 23.08 21.99 20.56
CA LYS A 199 22.84 22.60 21.88
C LYS A 199 21.65 22.03 22.64
N ASP A 200 20.71 21.35 21.98
CA ASP A 200 19.51 20.82 22.66
C ASP A 200 19.67 19.41 23.26
N PHE A 201 20.75 18.69 22.91
CA PHE A 201 21.02 17.35 23.43
C PHE A 201 21.40 17.34 24.94
N LEU A 202 21.80 18.49 25.49
CA LEU A 202 22.25 18.62 26.89
C LEU A 202 21.14 18.98 27.88
N ARG A 203 19.88 19.13 27.45
CA ARG A 203 18.75 19.43 28.35
C ARG A 203 18.03 18.19 28.90
N PHE A 204 18.44 16.99 28.50
CA PHE A 204 17.80 15.71 28.86
C PHE A 204 18.68 14.77 29.68
N LEU A 205 19.82 15.24 30.18
CA LEU A 205 20.56 14.54 31.22
C LEU A 205 20.23 15.22 32.56
N PRO A 206 19.92 14.46 33.63
CA PRO A 206 19.79 15.02 34.97
C PRO A 206 21.08 15.70 35.44
#